data_AF-A0A0A1UQ62-F1
#
_entry.id   AF-A0A0A1UQ62-F1
#
_cell.length_a   1.000
_cell.length_b   1.000
_cell.length_c   1.000
_cell.angle_alpha   90.00
_cell.angle_beta   90.00
_cell.angle_gamma   90.00
#
_symmetry.space_group_name_H-M   'P 1'
#
loop_
_entity.id
_entity.type
_entity.pdbx_description
1 polymer ?
#
loop_
_entity_poly.entity_id
_entity_poly.type
_entity_poly.pdbx_seq_one_letter_code
_entity_poly.pdbx_strand_id
1 'polypeptide(L)'
;MNADVGKLNGLAPRSCELCHKKEGVARCSACLAVFYCGRECQVKDRDFHKTPCTLIKKNRLRYESEEKKLREMPSGPFLPENVFEDHVGHFWGILETRPYIRARYALVDAMLISYGTAGGPVDVVQMSLDHLLDMMRLCRSDNLGLRELIPALYIRLGKDQDAYDFMKWYATTGQKMDYNWGDMEEPFLDTKDADVLEAPVKSWKGRVLDLNHVVAVVLIKVRIMLDLQVIQNARIADRGDNPEETIKIIGGQARQPYYFVTGRDFASRAAGDSTTGC
;
A
#
# COMPACT_ATOMS: atom_id res chain seq x y z
N MET A 1 23.81 -13.77 -12.75
CA MET A 1 22.35 -13.95 -12.81
C MET A 1 21.73 -12.58 -12.57
N ASN A 2 21.30 -11.89 -13.62
CA ASN A 2 20.65 -10.59 -13.45
C ASN A 2 19.19 -10.86 -13.11
N ALA A 3 18.86 -10.74 -11.82
CA ALA A 3 17.47 -10.70 -11.41
C ALA A 3 16.82 -9.49 -12.08
N ASP A 4 15.73 -9.72 -12.81
CA ASP A 4 14.92 -8.67 -13.43
C ASP A 4 14.30 -7.83 -12.31
N VAL A 5 14.95 -6.69 -12.00
CA VAL A 5 14.58 -5.78 -10.92
C VAL A 5 13.16 -5.24 -11.13
N GLY A 6 12.70 -5.12 -12.39
CA GLY A 6 11.33 -4.73 -12.74
C GLY A 6 10.26 -5.76 -12.35
N LYS A 7 10.64 -7.01 -12.09
CA LYS A 7 9.77 -8.05 -11.52
C LYS A 7 9.77 -8.09 -9.99
N LEU A 8 10.55 -7.25 -9.31
CA LEU A 8 10.60 -7.22 -7.83
C LEU A 8 9.30 -6.76 -7.18
N ASN A 9 8.40 -6.16 -7.94
CA ASN A 9 7.06 -5.86 -7.43
C ASN A 9 6.22 -7.11 -7.21
N GLY A 10 6.64 -8.29 -7.70
CA GLY A 10 6.31 -9.63 -7.18
C GLY A 10 4.83 -9.99 -6.96
N LEU A 11 3.89 -9.12 -7.32
CA LEU A 11 2.46 -9.27 -7.10
C LEU A 11 1.78 -9.57 -8.43
N ALA A 12 0.82 -10.49 -8.40
CA ALA A 12 0.01 -10.80 -9.55
C ALA A 12 -0.90 -9.60 -9.89
N PRO A 13 -0.93 -9.16 -11.17
CA PRO A 13 -1.89 -8.14 -11.59
C PRO A 13 -3.31 -8.67 -11.46
N ARG A 14 -4.29 -7.76 -11.42
CA ARG A 14 -5.72 -8.13 -11.43
C ARG A 14 -6.01 -9.09 -12.58
N SER A 15 -6.34 -10.32 -12.22
CA SER A 15 -6.58 -11.41 -13.16
C SER A 15 -7.34 -12.54 -12.47
N CYS A 16 -7.83 -13.49 -13.26
CA CYS A 16 -8.44 -14.70 -12.75
C CYS A 16 -7.41 -15.47 -11.91
N GLU A 17 -7.77 -15.82 -10.67
CA GLU A 17 -6.88 -16.52 -9.74
C GLU A 17 -6.37 -17.86 -10.31
N LEU A 18 -7.20 -18.54 -11.10
CA LEU A 18 -6.87 -19.85 -11.64
C LEU A 18 -6.13 -19.80 -12.99
N CYS A 19 -6.63 -19.01 -13.95
CA CYS A 19 -6.13 -19.04 -15.33
C CYS A 19 -5.39 -17.77 -15.76
N HIS A 20 -5.28 -16.77 -14.87
CA HIS A 20 -4.59 -15.51 -15.08
C HIS A 20 -5.10 -14.65 -16.25
N LYS A 21 -6.28 -14.96 -16.80
CA LYS A 21 -6.98 -14.09 -17.75
C LYS A 21 -7.28 -12.74 -17.07
N LYS A 22 -6.93 -11.63 -17.72
CA LYS A 22 -7.10 -10.28 -17.18
C LYS A 22 -8.47 -9.67 -17.47
N GLU A 23 -9.09 -10.05 -18.58
CA GLU A 23 -10.36 -9.50 -19.04
C GLU A 23 -11.56 -10.29 -18.56
N GLY A 24 -12.68 -9.60 -18.33
CA GLY A 24 -13.95 -10.22 -17.95
C GLY A 24 -13.90 -10.90 -16.58
N VAL A 25 -13.05 -10.41 -15.68
CA VAL A 25 -12.92 -10.95 -14.33
C VAL A 25 -13.83 -10.24 -13.34
N ALA A 26 -14.49 -11.01 -12.49
CA ALA A 26 -15.33 -10.50 -11.42
C ALA A 26 -14.81 -10.99 -10.06
N ARG A 27 -14.97 -10.17 -9.02
CA ARG A 27 -14.60 -10.56 -7.65
C ARG A 27 -15.44 -11.76 -7.20
N CYS A 28 -14.84 -12.63 -6.41
CA CYS A 28 -15.60 -13.59 -5.64
C CYS A 28 -16.57 -12.85 -4.72
N SER A 29 -17.89 -13.03 -4.93
CA SER A 29 -18.93 -12.32 -4.19
C SER A 29 -18.94 -12.59 -2.69
N ALA A 30 -18.30 -13.66 -2.24
CA ALA A 30 -18.21 -14.04 -0.84
C ALA A 30 -17.11 -13.26 -0.09
N CYS A 31 -15.85 -13.42 -0.51
CA CYS A 31 -14.71 -12.81 0.19
C CYS A 31 -14.31 -11.43 -0.36
N LEU A 32 -14.67 -11.12 -1.60
CA LEU A 32 -14.28 -9.89 -2.33
C LEU A 32 -12.76 -9.68 -2.51
N ALA A 33 -11.93 -10.68 -2.19
CA ALA A 33 -10.46 -10.56 -2.21
C ALA A 33 -9.83 -10.94 -3.56
N VAL A 34 -10.37 -11.94 -4.26
CA VAL A 34 -9.81 -12.48 -5.51
C VAL A 34 -10.82 -12.44 -6.65
N PHE A 35 -10.34 -12.62 -7.88
CA PHE A 35 -11.13 -12.50 -9.10
C PHE A 35 -11.17 -13.80 -9.89
N TYR A 36 -12.26 -14.03 -10.62
CA TYR A 36 -12.41 -15.15 -11.54
C TYR A 36 -13.04 -14.65 -12.86
N CYS A 37 -12.62 -15.23 -13.99
CA CYS A 37 -13.23 -14.93 -15.29
C CYS A 37 -14.60 -15.59 -15.51
N GLY A 38 -15.04 -16.44 -14.59
CA GLY A 38 -16.31 -17.16 -14.67
C GLY A 38 -16.43 -18.28 -13.65
N ARG A 39 -17.64 -18.86 -13.58
CA ARG A 39 -18.00 -19.93 -12.62
C ARG A 39 -17.13 -21.17 -12.76
N GLU A 40 -16.70 -21.51 -13.98
CA GLU A 40 -15.85 -22.69 -14.21
C GLU A 40 -14.52 -22.61 -13.47
N CYS A 41 -13.82 -21.47 -13.57
CA CYS A 41 -12.56 -21.27 -12.86
C CYS A 41 -12.78 -21.22 -11.35
N GLN A 42 -13.86 -20.58 -10.89
CA GLN A 42 -14.18 -20.52 -9.45
C GLN A 42 -14.47 -21.91 -8.85
N VAL A 43 -15.16 -22.79 -9.59
CA VAL A 43 -15.46 -24.16 -9.14
C VAL A 43 -14.20 -25.01 -9.12
N LYS A 44 -13.33 -24.86 -10.13
CA LYS A 44 -12.04 -25.58 -10.20
C LYS A 44 -11.07 -25.16 -9.09
N ASP A 45 -11.07 -23.89 -8.72
CA ASP A 45 -10.22 -23.35 -7.64
C ASP A 45 -10.81 -23.58 -6.22
N ARG A 46 -11.98 -24.24 -6.12
CA ARG A 46 -12.73 -24.34 -4.86
C ARG A 46 -11.91 -24.94 -3.70
N ASP A 47 -11.10 -25.95 -3.96
CA ASP A 47 -10.37 -26.66 -2.90
C ASP A 47 -9.30 -25.78 -2.25
N PHE A 48 -8.63 -24.93 -3.03
CA PHE A 48 -7.66 -23.96 -2.51
C PHE A 48 -8.36 -22.70 -1.98
N HIS A 49 -9.42 -22.24 -2.63
CA HIS A 49 -10.12 -21.00 -2.28
C HIS A 49 -11.01 -21.13 -1.03
N LYS A 50 -11.62 -22.28 -0.76
CA LYS A 50 -12.69 -22.42 0.25
C LYS A 50 -12.28 -21.92 1.63
N THR A 51 -11.09 -22.31 2.10
CA THR A 51 -10.59 -21.95 3.44
C THR A 51 -10.27 -20.45 3.53
N PRO A 52 -9.42 -19.88 2.66
CA PRO A 52 -9.24 -18.43 2.52
C PRO A 52 -10.54 -17.64 2.41
N CYS A 53 -11.44 -18.08 1.52
CA CYS A 53 -12.71 -17.40 1.26
C CYS A 53 -13.58 -17.31 2.50
N THR A 54 -13.68 -18.43 3.24
CA THR A 54 -14.48 -18.49 4.47
C THR A 54 -13.88 -17.61 5.56
N LEU A 55 -12.55 -17.63 5.72
CA LEU A 55 -11.85 -16.81 6.71
C LEU A 55 -12.01 -15.31 6.44
N ILE A 56 -11.77 -14.87 5.21
CA ILE A 56 -11.91 -13.47 4.81
C ILE A 56 -13.37 -13.03 4.92
N LYS A 57 -14.32 -13.82 4.40
CA LYS A 57 -15.75 -13.52 4.50
C LYS A 57 -16.19 -13.34 5.95
N LYS A 58 -15.79 -14.25 6.85
CA LYS A 58 -16.13 -14.18 8.27
C LYS A 58 -15.63 -12.88 8.90
N ASN A 59 -14.37 -12.52 8.69
CA ASN A 59 -13.81 -11.30 9.26
C ASN A 59 -14.41 -10.03 8.64
N ARG A 60 -14.69 -10.04 7.33
CA ARG A 60 -15.38 -8.94 6.64
C ARG A 60 -16.76 -8.68 7.23
N LEU A 61 -17.57 -9.73 7.38
CA LEU A 61 -18.91 -9.59 7.95
C LEU A 61 -18.88 -9.12 9.41
N ARG A 62 -17.86 -9.55 10.19
CA ARG A 62 -17.65 -9.04 11.55
C ARG A 62 -17.32 -7.55 11.53
N TYR A 63 -16.36 -7.14 10.70
CA TYR A 63 -15.97 -5.74 10.50
C TYR A 63 -17.19 -4.88 10.12
N GLU A 64 -17.95 -5.28 9.10
CA GLU A 64 -19.16 -4.57 8.63
C GLU A 64 -20.23 -4.51 9.71
N SER A 65 -20.40 -5.57 10.51
CA SER A 65 -21.34 -5.57 11.63
C SER A 65 -20.93 -4.61 12.74
N GLU A 66 -19.64 -4.52 13.08
CA GLU A 66 -19.18 -3.55 14.10
C GLU A 66 -19.27 -2.12 13.58
N GLU A 67 -19.01 -1.89 12.28
CA GLU A 67 -19.20 -0.59 11.65
C GLU A 67 -20.66 -0.14 11.71
N LYS A 68 -21.58 -1.04 11.32
CA LYS A 68 -23.01 -0.79 11.36
C LYS A 68 -23.49 -0.45 12.78
N LYS A 69 -23.05 -1.21 13.78
CA LYS A 69 -23.38 -0.94 15.19
C LYS A 69 -22.94 0.46 15.60
N LEU A 70 -21.74 0.90 15.24
CA LEU A 70 -21.25 2.24 15.56
C LEU A 70 -22.05 3.35 14.88
N ARG A 71 -22.48 3.14 13.63
CA ARG A 71 -23.28 4.13 12.90
C ARG A 71 -24.73 4.21 13.38
N GLU A 72 -25.27 3.11 13.91
CA GLU A 72 -26.66 3.04 14.39
C GLU A 72 -26.79 3.33 15.89
N MET A 73 -25.68 3.36 16.63
CA MET A 73 -25.71 3.61 18.07
C MET A 73 -26.14 5.07 18.34
N PRO A 74 -27.10 5.30 19.24
CA PRO A 74 -27.47 6.66 19.62
C PRO A 74 -26.25 7.39 20.21
N SER A 75 -26.09 8.65 19.82
CA SER A 75 -25.12 9.53 20.47
C SER A 75 -25.37 9.58 21.97
N GLY A 76 -24.31 9.61 22.76
CA GLY A 76 -24.37 9.67 24.22
C GLY A 76 -23.19 10.45 24.79
N PRO A 77 -23.11 10.57 26.13
CA PRO A 77 -22.05 11.33 26.80
C PRO A 77 -20.62 10.87 26.44
N PHE A 78 -20.48 9.64 25.97
CA PHE A 78 -19.20 9.01 25.62
C PHE A 78 -19.10 8.59 24.15
N LEU A 79 -20.15 8.82 23.35
CA LEU A 79 -20.18 8.47 21.93
C LEU A 79 -20.74 9.65 21.11
N PRO A 80 -19.94 10.27 20.25
CA PRO A 80 -20.38 11.36 19.38
C PRO A 80 -21.36 10.89 18.30
N GLU A 81 -22.05 11.86 17.69
CA GLU A 81 -23.02 11.61 16.61
C GLU A 81 -22.36 11.00 15.38
N ASN A 82 -21.20 11.49 14.95
CA ASN A 82 -20.44 10.87 13.87
C ASN A 82 -19.00 10.54 14.25
N VAL A 83 -18.83 9.41 14.94
CA VAL A 83 -17.53 8.96 15.48
C VAL A 83 -16.41 8.82 14.45
N PHE A 84 -16.73 8.63 13.16
CA PHE A 84 -15.75 8.40 12.10
C PHE A 84 -15.12 9.68 11.52
N GLU A 85 -15.78 10.83 11.66
CA GLU A 85 -15.22 12.14 11.29
C GLU A 85 -15.06 13.10 12.48
N ASP A 86 -15.88 13.03 13.52
CA ASP A 86 -15.80 13.97 14.66
C ASP A 86 -14.67 13.63 15.65
N HIS A 87 -14.22 12.38 15.69
CA HIS A 87 -13.27 11.87 16.70
C HIS A 87 -12.07 11.15 16.09
N VAL A 88 -11.69 11.55 14.89
CA VAL A 88 -10.44 11.14 14.24
C VAL A 88 -9.26 11.47 15.16
N GLY A 89 -8.28 10.56 15.27
CA GLY A 89 -7.16 10.69 16.20
C GLY A 89 -7.46 10.22 17.63
N HIS A 90 -8.71 10.33 18.10
CA HIS A 90 -9.14 9.92 19.44
C HIS A 90 -9.89 8.59 19.48
N PHE A 91 -10.02 7.93 18.33
CA PHE A 91 -10.90 6.79 18.15
C PHE A 91 -10.61 5.66 19.14
N TRP A 92 -9.35 5.41 19.52
CA TRP A 92 -8.98 4.38 20.50
C TRP A 92 -9.39 4.68 21.96
N GLY A 93 -9.55 5.97 22.29
CA GLY A 93 -9.98 6.43 23.61
C GLY A 93 -11.43 6.03 23.93
N ILE A 94 -12.26 5.92 22.90
CA ILE A 94 -13.65 5.48 23.01
C ILE A 94 -13.68 3.95 23.13
N LEU A 95 -14.46 3.40 24.05
CA LEU A 95 -14.45 1.95 24.31
C LEU A 95 -15.23 1.18 23.23
N GLU A 96 -16.33 1.77 22.76
CA GLU A 96 -17.29 1.25 21.80
C GLU A 96 -16.66 1.04 20.42
N THR A 97 -15.64 1.82 20.07
CA THR A 97 -14.93 1.78 18.78
C THR A 97 -13.86 0.68 18.68
N ARG A 98 -13.37 0.18 19.82
CA ARG A 98 -12.28 -0.83 19.85
C ARG A 98 -12.67 -2.16 19.19
N PRO A 99 -13.89 -2.70 19.37
CA PRO A 99 -14.36 -3.86 18.62
C PRO A 99 -14.25 -3.68 17.10
N TYR A 100 -14.61 -2.50 16.58
CA TYR A 100 -14.50 -2.18 15.16
C TYR A 100 -13.05 -2.18 14.67
N ILE A 101 -12.15 -1.45 15.34
CA ILE A 101 -10.73 -1.38 14.96
C ILE A 101 -10.10 -2.78 14.98
N ARG A 102 -10.39 -3.58 16.00
CA ARG A 102 -9.89 -4.97 16.08
C ARG A 102 -10.48 -5.87 14.99
N ALA A 103 -11.77 -5.74 14.68
CA ALA A 103 -12.41 -6.51 13.61
C ALA A 103 -11.85 -6.13 12.22
N ARG A 104 -11.58 -4.85 12.00
CA ARG A 104 -10.94 -4.36 10.78
C ARG A 104 -9.51 -4.88 10.62
N TYR A 105 -8.72 -4.89 11.70
CA TYR A 105 -7.39 -5.52 11.67
C TYR A 105 -7.47 -7.02 11.36
N ALA A 106 -8.40 -7.74 11.98
CA ALA A 106 -8.59 -9.17 11.72
C ALA A 106 -8.96 -9.48 10.27
N LEU A 107 -9.65 -8.55 9.57
CA LEU A 107 -9.87 -8.64 8.13
C LEU A 107 -8.56 -8.48 7.35
N VAL A 108 -7.74 -7.46 7.68
CA VAL A 108 -6.42 -7.26 7.06
C VAL A 108 -5.54 -8.49 7.25
N ASP A 109 -5.43 -9.01 8.47
CA ASP A 109 -4.63 -10.19 8.78
C ASP A 109 -5.09 -11.41 7.97
N ALA A 110 -6.41 -11.64 7.90
CA ALA A 110 -6.99 -12.71 7.08
C ALA A 110 -6.69 -12.56 5.58
N MET A 111 -6.69 -11.33 5.06
CA MET A 111 -6.33 -11.06 3.66
C MET A 111 -4.85 -11.32 3.41
N LEU A 112 -3.97 -10.83 4.30
CA LEU A 112 -2.52 -10.94 4.14
C LEU A 112 -2.02 -12.38 4.25
N ILE A 113 -2.53 -13.16 5.22
CA ILE A 113 -2.15 -14.57 5.39
C ILE A 113 -2.67 -15.47 4.25
N SER A 114 -3.79 -15.09 3.64
CA SER A 114 -4.44 -15.91 2.60
C SER A 114 -3.91 -15.62 1.20
N TYR A 115 -3.91 -14.35 0.81
CA TYR A 115 -3.63 -13.90 -0.57
C TYR A 115 -2.58 -12.80 -0.64
N GLY A 116 -2.26 -12.16 0.48
CA GLY A 116 -1.20 -11.16 0.53
C GLY A 116 0.20 -11.75 0.67
N THR A 117 0.47 -12.95 0.17
CA THR A 117 1.82 -13.55 0.16
C THR A 117 2.64 -13.11 -1.06
N ALA A 118 3.92 -13.49 -1.15
CA ALA A 118 4.73 -13.23 -2.34
C ALA A 118 4.08 -13.89 -3.57
N GLY A 119 3.99 -13.19 -4.69
CA GLY A 119 3.23 -13.65 -5.88
C GLY A 119 1.74 -13.33 -5.84
N GLY A 120 1.19 -12.93 -4.68
CA GLY A 120 -0.24 -12.76 -4.49
C GLY A 120 -0.86 -11.55 -5.22
N PRO A 121 -2.20 -11.44 -5.25
CA PRO A 121 -2.88 -10.40 -6.01
C PRO A 121 -2.60 -8.99 -5.50
N VAL A 122 -2.23 -8.09 -6.42
CA VAL A 122 -1.93 -6.68 -6.12
C VAL A 122 -3.09 -5.96 -5.42
N ASP A 123 -4.32 -6.29 -5.81
CA ASP A 123 -5.53 -5.70 -5.23
C ASP A 123 -5.65 -6.02 -3.73
N VAL A 124 -5.26 -7.23 -3.28
CA VAL A 124 -5.34 -7.62 -1.86
C VAL A 124 -4.34 -6.82 -1.02
N VAL A 125 -3.13 -6.62 -1.54
CA VAL A 125 -2.10 -5.83 -0.86
C VAL A 125 -2.53 -4.36 -0.78
N GLN A 126 -3.07 -3.80 -1.86
CA GLN A 126 -3.58 -2.43 -1.87
C GLN A 126 -4.76 -2.25 -0.90
N MET A 127 -5.76 -3.14 -0.93
CA MET A 127 -6.89 -3.10 0.01
C MET A 127 -6.42 -3.20 1.46
N SER A 128 -5.43 -4.07 1.75
CA SER A 128 -4.85 -4.21 3.09
C SER A 128 -4.19 -2.92 3.55
N LEU A 129 -3.41 -2.29 2.68
CA LEU A 129 -2.78 -1.00 2.95
C LEU A 129 -3.82 0.09 3.20
N ASP A 130 -4.87 0.17 2.38
CA ASP A 130 -5.96 1.16 2.52
C ASP A 130 -6.67 1.01 3.88
N HIS A 131 -6.96 -0.21 4.31
CA HIS A 131 -7.53 -0.46 5.63
C HIS A 131 -6.58 -0.02 6.76
N LEU A 132 -5.28 -0.32 6.66
CA LEU A 132 -4.31 0.07 7.68
C LEU A 132 -4.14 1.59 7.75
N LEU A 133 -4.02 2.29 6.62
CA LEU A 133 -3.87 3.75 6.61
C LEU A 133 -5.10 4.47 7.16
N ASP A 134 -6.31 4.01 6.85
CA ASP A 134 -7.51 4.60 7.44
C ASP A 134 -7.64 4.27 8.93
N MET A 135 -7.15 3.11 9.38
CA MET A 135 -7.04 2.83 10.81
C MET A 135 -6.01 3.73 11.51
N MET A 136 -4.91 4.07 10.85
CA MET A 136 -3.92 5.03 11.37
C MET A 136 -4.49 6.45 11.43
N ARG A 137 -5.33 6.83 10.46
CA ARG A 137 -6.08 8.10 10.50
C ARG A 137 -6.98 8.14 11.74
N LEU A 138 -7.74 7.08 12.01
CA LEU A 138 -8.63 6.99 13.17
C LEU A 138 -7.85 6.92 14.50
N CYS A 139 -6.77 6.14 14.54
CA CYS A 139 -5.96 5.87 15.73
C CYS A 139 -4.50 6.30 15.51
N ARG A 140 -4.23 7.61 15.52
CA ARG A 140 -2.88 8.16 15.27
C ARG A 140 -1.81 7.57 16.21
N SER A 141 -2.18 7.28 17.46
CA SER A 141 -1.29 6.68 18.48
C SER A 141 -0.92 5.21 18.21
N ASP A 142 -1.38 4.61 17.11
CA ASP A 142 -0.96 3.28 16.64
C ASP A 142 -1.09 2.18 17.71
N ASN A 143 -2.23 2.14 18.39
CA ASN A 143 -2.42 1.27 19.55
C ASN A 143 -2.42 -0.24 19.25
N LEU A 144 -2.40 -0.63 17.96
CA LEU A 144 -2.30 -2.00 17.51
C LEU A 144 -0.94 -2.35 16.86
N GLY A 145 0.01 -1.39 16.77
CA GLY A 145 1.30 -1.62 16.12
C GLY A 145 1.19 -1.84 14.61
N LEU A 146 0.24 -1.16 13.96
CA LEU A 146 -0.03 -1.24 12.52
C LEU A 146 1.13 -0.66 11.70
N ARG A 147 1.89 0.30 12.24
CA ARG A 147 3.02 0.93 11.55
C ARG A 147 4.12 -0.04 11.15
N GLU A 148 4.19 -1.21 11.79
CA GLU A 148 5.17 -2.25 11.51
C GLU A 148 4.90 -2.94 10.16
N LEU A 149 3.64 -2.97 9.71
CA LEU A 149 3.22 -3.66 8.49
C LEU A 149 3.22 -2.74 7.26
N ILE A 150 2.89 -1.46 7.46
CA ILE A 150 2.64 -0.49 6.38
C ILE A 150 3.81 -0.35 5.41
N PRO A 151 5.08 -0.18 5.85
CA PRO A 151 6.21 -0.03 4.93
C PRO A 151 6.39 -1.24 4.00
N ALA A 152 6.19 -2.45 4.51
CA ALA A 152 6.32 -3.66 3.72
C ALA A 152 5.25 -3.73 2.61
N LEU A 153 4.03 -3.24 2.87
CA LEU A 153 2.99 -3.20 1.85
C LEU A 153 3.26 -2.13 0.79
N TYR A 154 3.72 -0.94 1.18
CA TYR A 154 4.15 0.09 0.24
C TYR A 154 5.26 -0.44 -0.70
N ILE A 155 6.30 -1.05 -0.14
CA ILE A 155 7.43 -1.63 -0.90
C ILE A 155 6.96 -2.69 -1.90
N ARG A 156 5.99 -3.52 -1.51
CA ARG A 156 5.42 -4.56 -2.39
C ARG A 156 4.54 -3.98 -3.50
N LEU A 157 3.94 -2.82 -3.27
CA LEU A 157 3.20 -2.06 -4.28
C LEU A 157 4.12 -1.21 -5.18
N GLY A 158 5.44 -1.29 -4.99
CA GLY A 158 6.41 -0.46 -5.71
C GLY A 158 6.40 1.01 -5.29
N LYS A 159 5.80 1.34 -4.14
CA LYS A 159 5.66 2.68 -3.57
C LYS A 159 6.79 2.96 -2.60
N ASP A 160 8.03 2.84 -3.08
CA ASP A 160 9.22 2.90 -2.21
C ASP A 160 9.41 4.29 -1.59
N GLN A 161 9.06 5.38 -2.31
CA GLN A 161 9.10 6.74 -1.77
C GLN A 161 8.09 6.92 -0.63
N ASP A 162 6.84 6.48 -0.81
CA ASP A 162 5.81 6.57 0.24
C ASP A 162 6.22 5.76 1.49
N ALA A 163 6.83 4.59 1.29
CA ALA A 163 7.37 3.79 2.39
C ALA A 163 8.46 4.56 3.16
N TYR A 164 9.39 5.19 2.43
CA TYR A 164 10.48 5.94 3.03
C TYR A 164 9.98 7.15 3.80
N ASP A 165 9.08 7.94 3.21
CA ASP A 165 8.47 9.12 3.84
C ASP A 165 7.74 8.75 5.13
N PHE A 166 6.96 7.66 5.11
CA PHE A 166 6.25 7.13 6.27
C PHE A 166 7.22 6.77 7.40
N MET A 167 8.26 5.98 7.11
CA MET A 167 9.25 5.57 8.11
C MET A 167 10.07 6.77 8.60
N LYS A 168 10.41 7.71 7.72
CA LYS A 168 11.16 8.93 8.07
C LYS A 168 10.37 9.77 9.07
N TRP A 169 9.06 9.92 8.87
CA TRP A 169 8.20 10.62 9.81
C TRP A 169 8.25 9.98 11.21
N TYR A 170 8.07 8.66 11.31
CA TYR A 170 8.17 7.93 12.58
C TYR A 170 9.54 7.99 13.21
N ALA A 171 10.59 8.03 12.39
CA ALA A 171 11.98 8.10 12.82
C ALA A 171 12.40 9.51 13.27
N THR A 172 11.59 10.54 13.00
CA THR A 172 11.86 11.95 13.30
C THR A 172 10.74 12.57 14.14
N THR A 173 9.71 13.15 13.53
CA THR A 173 8.57 13.78 14.22
C THR A 173 7.93 12.83 15.23
N GLY A 174 7.69 11.57 14.84
CA GLY A 174 7.11 10.55 15.73
C GLY A 174 7.99 10.12 16.91
N GLN A 175 9.26 10.55 16.97
CA GLN A 175 10.16 10.31 18.12
C GLN A 175 10.19 11.47 19.12
N LYS A 176 9.55 12.61 18.81
CA LYS A 176 9.52 13.76 19.71
C LYS A 176 8.78 13.38 21.00
N MET A 177 9.41 13.63 22.15
CA MET A 177 8.83 13.26 23.46
C MET A 177 7.57 14.06 23.80
N ASP A 178 7.44 15.25 23.21
CA ASP A 178 6.35 16.21 23.40
C ASP A 178 5.28 16.13 22.30
N TYR A 179 5.38 15.19 21.34
CA TYR A 179 4.37 15.03 20.28
C TYR A 179 3.02 14.61 20.85
N ASN A 180 1.98 15.41 20.59
CA ASN A 180 0.64 15.10 21.04
C ASN A 180 -0.15 14.31 19.98
N TRP A 181 -0.24 12.99 20.17
CA TRP A 181 -0.97 12.10 19.27
C TRP A 181 -2.47 12.39 19.14
N GLY A 182 -3.04 13.10 20.11
CA GLY A 182 -4.43 13.55 20.09
C GLY A 182 -4.63 14.93 19.49
N ASP A 183 -3.56 15.70 19.25
CA ASP A 183 -3.69 16.99 18.58
C ASP A 183 -3.81 16.77 17.07
N MET A 184 -4.95 17.20 16.50
CA MET A 184 -5.24 17.04 15.09
C MET A 184 -4.58 18.12 14.22
N GLU A 185 -4.18 19.24 14.83
CA GLU A 185 -3.42 20.32 14.19
C GLU A 185 -1.93 20.00 14.09
N GLU A 186 -1.43 19.07 14.92
CA GLU A 186 -0.06 18.58 14.78
C GLU A 186 0.11 17.79 13.46
N PRO A 187 1.22 18.02 12.73
CA PRO A 187 1.48 17.32 11.47
C PRO A 187 1.60 15.82 11.67
N PHE A 188 0.87 15.05 10.87
CA PHE A 188 0.84 13.58 10.95
C PHE A 188 1.06 12.95 9.58
N LEU A 189 2.14 12.18 9.43
CA LEU A 189 2.55 11.53 8.17
C LEU A 189 2.66 12.52 7.00
N ASP A 190 3.11 13.73 7.31
CA ASP A 190 3.22 14.88 6.41
C ASP A 190 4.55 14.96 5.66
N THR A 191 5.52 14.11 6.01
CA THR A 191 6.76 13.94 5.24
C THR A 191 6.42 13.58 3.79
N LYS A 192 7.01 14.31 2.84
CA LYS A 192 6.90 14.06 1.40
C LYS A 192 8.24 14.27 0.73
N ASP A 193 8.53 13.40 -0.24
CA ASP A 193 9.73 13.49 -1.11
C ASP A 193 11.03 13.58 -0.29
N ALA A 194 11.09 12.86 0.84
CA ALA A 194 12.31 12.82 1.63
C ALA A 194 13.44 12.18 0.83
N ASP A 195 14.64 12.75 0.95
CA ASP A 195 15.82 12.28 0.23
C ASP A 195 16.21 10.87 0.70
N VAL A 196 15.87 9.86 -0.09
CA VAL A 196 16.17 8.45 0.23
C VAL A 196 17.68 8.17 0.23
N LEU A 197 18.51 9.00 -0.42
CA LEU A 197 19.96 8.88 -0.45
C LEU A 197 20.63 9.49 0.80
N GLU A 198 19.87 10.17 1.65
CA GLU A 198 20.40 10.76 2.87
C GLU A 198 21.00 9.68 3.81
N ALA A 199 21.88 10.13 4.69
CA ALA A 199 22.42 9.28 5.75
C ALA A 199 21.28 8.77 6.66
N PRO A 200 21.29 7.49 7.08
CA PRO A 200 20.22 6.95 7.92
C PRO A 200 20.02 7.81 9.18
N VAL A 201 18.76 8.10 9.52
CA VAL A 201 18.40 8.87 10.71
C VAL A 201 18.87 8.16 11.98
N LYS A 202 19.09 8.95 13.04
CA LYS A 202 19.71 8.49 14.29
C LYS A 202 18.97 7.30 14.91
N SER A 203 17.64 7.31 14.87
CA SER A 203 16.75 6.25 15.40
C SER A 203 16.97 4.90 14.72
N TRP A 204 17.38 4.87 13.44
CA TRP A 204 17.71 3.62 12.73
C TRP A 204 19.10 3.07 13.02
N LYS A 205 19.95 3.82 13.73
CA LYS A 205 21.32 3.44 14.10
C LYS A 205 21.51 3.23 15.61
N GLY A 206 20.42 3.35 16.38
CA GLY A 206 20.44 3.24 17.84
C GLY A 206 20.58 1.80 18.33
N ARG A 207 20.79 1.63 19.64
CA ARG A 207 20.74 0.31 20.29
C ARG A 207 19.33 -0.27 20.34
N VAL A 208 18.34 0.60 20.41
CA VAL A 208 16.92 0.27 20.31
C VAL A 208 16.44 0.89 19.00
N LEU A 209 15.95 0.05 18.10
CA LEU A 209 15.49 0.44 16.77
C LEU A 209 14.22 -0.34 16.41
N ASP A 210 13.40 0.25 15.55
CA ASP A 210 12.26 -0.41 14.91
C ASP A 210 12.79 -1.33 13.82
N LEU A 211 12.79 -2.64 14.08
CA LEU A 211 13.40 -3.62 13.19
C LEU A 211 12.70 -3.70 11.84
N ASN A 212 11.36 -3.60 11.81
CA ASN A 212 10.60 -3.69 10.58
C ASN A 212 10.89 -2.48 9.68
N HIS A 213 10.97 -1.28 10.27
CA HIS A 213 11.33 -0.07 9.54
C HIS A 213 12.77 -0.13 9.03
N VAL A 214 13.73 -0.58 9.85
CA VAL A 214 15.13 -0.68 9.42
C VAL A 214 15.29 -1.70 8.29
N VAL A 215 14.63 -2.86 8.36
CA VAL A 215 14.64 -3.83 7.26
C VAL A 215 14.07 -3.22 5.98
N ALA A 216 12.94 -2.51 6.08
CA ALA A 216 12.32 -1.83 4.95
C ALA A 216 13.24 -0.74 4.35
N VAL A 217 13.89 0.10 5.16
CA VAL A 217 14.85 1.11 4.69
C VAL A 217 16.05 0.47 4.00
N VAL A 218 16.59 -0.63 4.55
CA VAL A 218 17.69 -1.37 3.93
C VAL A 218 17.25 -1.92 2.57
N LEU A 219 16.05 -2.51 2.47
CA LEU A 219 15.53 -3.02 1.21
C LEU A 219 15.40 -1.93 0.15
N ILE A 220 14.85 -0.76 0.51
CA ILE A 220 14.75 0.39 -0.41
C ILE A 220 16.14 0.84 -0.86
N LYS A 221 17.10 1.01 0.07
CA LYS A 221 18.47 1.42 -0.28
C LYS A 221 19.19 0.39 -1.15
N VAL A 222 18.96 -0.91 -0.94
CA VAL A 222 19.48 -1.98 -1.81
C VAL A 222 18.87 -1.91 -3.20
N ARG A 223 17.55 -1.70 -3.34
CA ARG A 223 16.89 -1.52 -4.64
C ARG A 223 17.52 -0.36 -5.41
N ILE A 224 17.65 0.80 -4.77
CA ILE A 224 18.28 1.98 -5.38
C ILE A 224 19.73 1.71 -5.78
N MET A 225 20.51 1.04 -4.92
CA MET A 225 21.90 0.68 -5.24
C MET A 225 21.97 -0.21 -6.50
N LEU A 226 21.08 -1.19 -6.62
CA LEU A 226 21.00 -2.06 -7.79
C LEU A 226 20.62 -1.26 -9.06
N ASP A 227 19.65 -0.34 -8.96
CA ASP A 227 19.27 0.54 -10.08
C ASP A 227 20.43 1.44 -10.53
N LEU A 228 21.16 2.04 -9.58
CA LEU A 228 22.34 2.84 -9.87
C LEU A 228 23.44 2.02 -10.55
N GLN A 229 23.66 0.77 -10.12
CA GLN A 229 24.60 -0.14 -10.78
C GLN A 229 24.17 -0.45 -12.22
N VAL A 230 22.86 -0.69 -12.45
CA VAL A 230 22.32 -0.91 -13.80
C VAL A 230 22.56 0.32 -14.69
N ILE A 231 22.28 1.52 -14.19
CA ILE A 231 22.51 2.78 -14.93
C ILE A 231 23.99 2.99 -15.25
N GLN A 232 24.89 2.73 -14.29
CA GLN A 232 26.33 2.82 -14.50
C GLN A 232 26.81 1.85 -15.58
N ASN A 233 26.35 0.58 -15.51
CA ASN A 233 26.71 -0.44 -16.48
C ASN A 233 26.20 -0.11 -17.90
N ALA A 234 24.97 0.41 -18.00
CA ALA A 234 24.39 0.89 -19.26
C ALA A 234 25.24 2.01 -19.89
N ARG A 235 25.68 2.98 -19.09
CA ARG A 235 26.57 4.08 -19.57
C ARG A 235 27.94 3.60 -20.03
N ILE A 236 28.48 2.56 -19.41
CA ILE A 236 29.77 1.97 -19.82
C ILE A 236 29.60 1.25 -21.17
N ALA A 237 28.53 0.48 -21.35
CA ALA A 237 28.22 -0.22 -22.59
C ALA A 237 28.01 0.75 -23.77
N ASP A 238 27.33 1.88 -23.55
CA ASP A 238 27.05 2.89 -24.58
C ASP A 238 28.29 3.62 -25.09
N ARG A 239 29.38 3.69 -24.30
CA ARG A 239 30.68 4.20 -24.77
C ARG A 239 31.50 3.18 -25.56
N GLY A 240 31.03 1.93 -25.63
CA GLY A 240 31.80 0.77 -26.09
C GLY A 240 31.58 0.38 -27.55
N ASP A 241 30.35 0.27 -28.05
CA ASP A 241 30.06 -0.01 -29.47
C ASP A 241 28.54 0.00 -29.79
N ASN A 242 28.23 0.37 -31.04
CA ASN A 242 26.96 0.36 -31.79
C ASN A 242 25.63 0.66 -31.02
N PRO A 243 25.07 1.89 -31.16
CA PRO A 243 23.89 2.36 -30.42
C PRO A 243 22.62 1.50 -30.56
N GLU A 244 22.35 0.88 -31.71
CA GLU A 244 21.02 0.29 -31.97
C GLU A 244 20.74 -1.03 -31.24
N GLU A 245 21.73 -1.90 -31.06
CA GLU A 245 21.55 -3.16 -30.30
C GLU A 245 21.55 -2.90 -28.80
N THR A 246 22.43 -2.00 -28.34
CA THR A 246 22.56 -1.63 -26.92
C THR A 246 21.30 -0.90 -26.42
N ILE A 247 20.71 0.01 -27.22
CA ILE A 247 19.42 0.67 -26.92
C ILE A 247 18.25 -0.33 -26.90
N LYS A 248 18.26 -1.39 -27.73
CA LYS A 248 17.24 -2.45 -27.66
C LYS A 248 17.35 -3.30 -26.39
N ILE A 249 18.57 -3.61 -25.95
CA ILE A 249 18.82 -4.40 -24.74
C ILE A 249 18.46 -3.60 -23.48
N ILE A 250 18.89 -2.34 -23.40
CA ILE A 250 18.59 -1.44 -22.26
C ILE A 250 17.12 -1.02 -22.28
N GLY A 251 16.56 -0.68 -23.44
CA GLY A 251 15.16 -0.32 -23.61
C GLY A 251 14.19 -1.49 -23.37
N GLY A 252 14.63 -2.73 -23.51
CA GLY A 252 13.89 -3.92 -23.11
C GLY A 252 13.83 -4.13 -21.59
N GLN A 253 14.87 -3.68 -20.86
CA GLN A 253 14.96 -3.77 -19.39
C GLN A 253 14.32 -2.57 -18.68
N ALA A 254 14.30 -1.39 -19.32
CA ALA A 254 13.73 -0.15 -18.75
C ALA A 254 12.22 0.04 -19.00
N ARG A 255 11.54 -0.89 -19.70
CA ARG A 255 10.09 -0.81 -20.00
C ARG A 255 9.21 -1.25 -18.83
N GLN A 256 9.25 -0.47 -17.75
CA GLN A 256 8.10 -0.17 -16.89
C GLN A 256 8.33 1.27 -16.39
N PRO A 257 7.89 2.30 -17.14
CA PRO A 257 8.01 3.66 -16.66
C PRO A 257 7.17 3.81 -15.40
N TYR A 258 7.83 4.09 -14.28
CA TYR A 258 7.20 4.80 -13.17
C TYR A 258 6.61 6.08 -13.75
N TYR A 259 5.28 6.18 -13.79
CA TYR A 259 4.61 7.43 -14.09
C TYR A 259 4.94 8.42 -12.98
N PHE A 260 6.00 9.21 -13.19
CA PHE A 260 6.12 10.51 -12.55
C PHE A 260 5.02 11.38 -13.14
N VAL A 261 3.85 11.39 -12.49
CA VAL A 261 2.86 12.43 -12.73
C VAL A 261 3.37 13.67 -12.00
N THR A 262 4.21 14.46 -12.68
CA THR A 262 4.46 15.82 -12.25
C THR A 262 3.18 16.61 -12.48
N GLY A 263 2.53 17.06 -11.41
CA GLY A 263 1.33 17.89 -11.45
C GLY A 263 1.61 19.22 -12.15
N ARG A 264 1.42 19.27 -13.47
CA ARG A 264 1.37 20.52 -14.23
C ARG A 264 0.76 20.39 -15.62
N ASP A 265 -0.28 19.58 -15.83
CA ASP A 265 -1.01 19.54 -17.12
C ASP A 265 -2.54 19.51 -16.97
N PHE A 266 -3.06 20.24 -15.97
CA PHE A 266 -4.48 20.60 -15.88
C PHE A 266 -4.68 22.08 -16.25
N ALA A 267 -4.22 22.51 -17.43
CA ALA A 267 -4.50 23.87 -17.91
C ALA A 267 -4.29 24.09 -19.42
N SER A 268 -4.79 23.22 -20.30
CA SER A 268 -5.05 23.61 -21.71
C SER A 268 -5.78 22.53 -22.49
N ARG A 269 -7.11 22.48 -22.40
CA ARG A 269 -8.01 21.91 -23.44
C ARG A 269 -9.47 22.18 -23.07
N ALA A 270 -9.83 23.45 -23.01
CA ALA A 270 -11.21 23.89 -22.99
C ALA A 270 -11.29 25.33 -23.53
N ALA A 271 -11.00 25.52 -24.82
CA ALA A 271 -11.49 26.64 -25.62
C ALA A 271 -11.08 26.45 -27.09
N GLY A 272 -12.08 26.40 -27.98
CA GLY A 272 -11.92 26.64 -29.42
C GLY A 272 -11.72 25.40 -30.27
N ASP A 273 -12.81 24.82 -30.77
CA ASP A 273 -13.12 25.05 -32.18
C ASP A 273 -14.59 24.76 -32.50
N SER A 274 -15.26 25.84 -32.90
CA SER A 274 -16.56 25.89 -33.54
C SER A 274 -16.34 26.32 -35.00
N THR A 275 -17.14 25.78 -35.93
CA THR A 275 -17.27 26.12 -37.37
C THR A 275 -16.12 25.58 -38.24
N THR A 276 -16.26 24.96 -39.42
CA THR A 276 -17.25 24.78 -40.53
C THR A 276 -16.59 23.74 -41.48
N GLY A 277 -17.19 22.97 -42.39
CA GLY A 277 -18.50 22.85 -42.99
C GLY A 277 -18.35 22.01 -44.28
N CYS A 278 -19.32 21.14 -44.55
CA CYS A 278 -19.86 20.73 -45.86
C CYS A 278 -21.05 19.82 -45.60
#